data_AF-A0A183D968-F1
#
_entry.id   AF-A0A183D968-F1
#
_cell.length_a   1.000
_cell.length_b   1.000
_cell.length_c   1.000
_cell.angle_alpha   90.00
_cell.angle_beta   90.00
_cell.angle_gamma   90.00
#
_symmetry.space_group_name_H-M   'P 1'
#
loop_
_entity.id
_entity.type
_entity.pdbx_description
1 polymer ?
#
loop_
_entity_poly.entity_id
_entity_poly.type
_entity_poly.pdbx_seq_one_letter_code
_entity_poly.pdbx_strand_id
1 'polypeptide(L)'
;MFPAPDSTIDLKKLFTPQLPIIEQPWHKEVTDDLRSQQLVKYVTAICQVLGSDPVPDRVLVLVAWCARIAEGSAFDSADDQVWTFCAFHCGYSLTNTLRRGRN
;
A
#
# COMPACT_ATOMS: atom_id res chain seq x y z
N MET A 1 4.29 -16.51 -7.23
CA MET A 1 3.48 -17.05 -8.35
C MET A 1 2.50 -15.96 -8.75
N PHE A 2 2.67 -15.34 -9.93
CA PHE A 2 1.77 -14.28 -10.41
C PHE A 2 0.42 -14.90 -10.79
N PRO A 3 -0.72 -14.27 -10.47
CA PRO A 3 -2.03 -14.82 -10.83
C PRO A 3 -2.21 -14.85 -12.36
N ALA A 4 -2.89 -15.90 -12.83
CA ALA A 4 -3.19 -16.14 -14.23
C ALA A 4 -4.04 -15.02 -14.86
N PRO A 5 -3.87 -14.74 -16.17
CA PRO A 5 -4.40 -13.54 -16.84
C PRO A 5 -5.92 -13.50 -17.06
N ASP A 6 -6.66 -14.56 -16.70
CA ASP A 6 -8.13 -14.64 -16.85
C ASP A 6 -8.92 -14.35 -15.56
N SER A 7 -8.22 -13.95 -14.49
CA SER A 7 -8.89 -13.53 -13.26
C SER A 7 -9.34 -12.09 -13.45
N THR A 8 -10.64 -11.81 -13.52
CA THR A 8 -11.16 -10.45 -13.36
C THR A 8 -10.60 -9.92 -12.04
N ILE A 9 -9.59 -9.06 -12.10
CA ILE A 9 -8.86 -8.68 -10.90
C ILE A 9 -9.80 -7.80 -10.11
N ASP A 10 -10.27 -8.33 -8.98
CA ASP A 10 -11.12 -7.58 -8.08
C ASP A 10 -10.28 -6.48 -7.45
N LEU A 11 -10.35 -5.29 -8.07
CA LEU A 11 -9.61 -4.11 -7.64
C LEU A 11 -9.87 -3.79 -6.16
N LYS A 12 -11.03 -4.15 -5.61
CA LYS A 12 -11.33 -3.96 -4.19
C LYS A 12 -10.44 -4.83 -3.29
N LYS A 13 -10.12 -6.05 -3.73
CA LYS A 13 -9.21 -6.97 -3.00
C LYS A 13 -7.76 -6.52 -3.01
N LEU A 14 -7.37 -5.68 -3.98
CA LEU A 14 -6.01 -5.14 -4.04
C LEU A 14 -5.75 -4.11 -2.93
N PHE A 15 -6.81 -3.41 -2.50
CA PHE A 15 -6.73 -2.39 -1.44
C PHE A 15 -7.23 -2.87 -0.09
N THR A 16 -7.66 -4.13 0.01
CA THR A 16 -7.97 -4.72 1.32
C THR A 16 -6.65 -5.06 2.02
N PRO A 17 -6.42 -4.63 3.27
CA PRO A 17 -5.22 -4.98 4.02
C PRO A 17 -5.07 -6.51 4.18
N GLN A 18 -3.85 -6.96 4.47
CA GLN A 18 -3.67 -8.33 4.96
C GLN A 18 -4.05 -8.40 6.43
N LEU A 19 -4.64 -9.51 6.83
CA LEU A 19 -4.81 -9.82 8.24
C LEU A 19 -3.41 -9.88 8.87
N PRO A 20 -3.23 -9.30 10.07
CA PRO A 20 -1.95 -9.37 10.75
C PRO A 20 -1.59 -10.83 11.04
N ILE A 21 -0.30 -11.17 10.90
CA ILE A 21 0.21 -12.50 11.26
C ILE A 21 0.33 -12.61 12.79
N ILE A 22 0.62 -11.48 13.45
CA ILE A 22 0.79 -11.37 14.89
C ILE A 22 -0.22 -10.35 15.40
N GLU A 23 -1.17 -10.76 16.24
CA GLU A 23 -2.13 -9.83 16.82
C GLU A 23 -1.50 -9.05 17.98
N GLN A 24 -1.38 -7.73 17.83
CA GLN A 24 -0.98 -6.83 18.89
C GLN A 24 -2.20 -6.08 19.47
N PRO A 25 -2.19 -5.66 20.75
CA PRO A 25 -3.34 -4.99 21.36
C PRO A 25 -3.81 -3.74 20.60
N TRP A 26 -2.87 -2.94 20.08
CA TRP A 26 -3.14 -1.72 19.31
C TRP A 26 -3.72 -2.00 17.92
N HIS A 27 -3.57 -3.21 17.37
CA HIS A 27 -4.16 -3.57 16.07
C HIS A 27 -5.69 -3.46 16.08
N LYS A 28 -6.32 -3.67 17.24
CA LYS A 28 -7.78 -3.55 17.40
C LYS A 28 -8.26 -2.10 17.31
N GLU A 29 -7.37 -1.15 17.54
CA GLU A 29 -7.66 0.29 17.47
C GLU A 29 -7.50 0.83 16.04
N VAL A 30 -6.87 0.05 15.15
CA VAL A 30 -6.66 0.41 13.75
C VAL A 30 -7.70 -0.30 12.90
N THR A 31 -8.58 0.47 12.26
CA THR A 31 -9.63 -0.09 11.40
C THR A 31 -9.07 -0.53 10.04
N ASP A 32 -9.66 -1.60 9.48
CA ASP A 32 -9.33 -2.05 8.12
C ASP A 32 -9.57 -0.95 7.07
N ASP A 33 -10.53 -0.05 7.31
CA ASP A 33 -10.80 1.10 6.45
C ASP A 33 -9.60 2.07 6.43
N LEU A 34 -9.02 2.37 7.59
CA LEU A 34 -7.84 3.24 7.66
C LEU A 34 -6.66 2.65 6.90
N ARG A 35 -6.41 1.35 7.08
CA ARG A 35 -5.34 0.62 6.36
C ARG A 35 -5.61 0.57 4.84
N SER A 36 -6.87 0.37 4.45
CA SER A 36 -7.28 0.40 3.03
C SER A 36 -7.05 1.78 2.40
N GLN A 37 -7.41 2.86 3.10
CA GLN A 37 -7.16 4.23 2.65
C GLN A 37 -5.65 4.53 2.50
N GLN A 38 -4.82 4.01 3.40
CA GLN A 38 -3.36 4.13 3.29
C GLN A 38 -2.83 3.41 2.05
N LEU A 39 -3.30 2.19 1.79
CA LEU A 39 -2.93 1.42 0.59
C LEU A 39 -3.27 2.18 -0.69
N VAL A 40 -4.49 2.73 -0.79
CA VAL A 40 -4.89 3.56 -1.94
C VAL A 40 -3.92 4.73 -2.13
N LYS A 41 -3.60 5.47 -1.06
CA LYS A 41 -2.68 6.61 -1.13
C LYS A 41 -1.29 6.20 -1.59
N TYR A 42 -0.73 5.10 -1.09
CA TYR A 42 0.56 4.59 -1.54
C TYR A 42 0.57 4.24 -3.02
N VAL A 43 -0.43 3.48 -3.47
CA VAL A 43 -0.53 3.05 -4.86
C VAL A 43 -0.69 4.25 -5.78
N THR A 44 -1.58 5.19 -5.47
CA THR A 44 -1.76 6.42 -6.25
C THR A 44 -0.45 7.20 -6.37
N ALA A 45 0.30 7.34 -5.28
CA ALA A 45 1.52 8.13 -5.29
C ALA A 45 2.67 7.44 -6.05
N ILE A 46 2.79 6.11 -5.96
CA ILE A 46 3.74 5.33 -6.78
C ILE A 46 3.35 5.43 -8.26
N CYS A 47 2.06 5.29 -8.59
CA CYS A 47 1.55 5.44 -9.95
C CYS A 47 1.87 6.82 -10.55
N GLN A 48 1.71 7.90 -9.78
CA GLN A 48 2.10 9.25 -10.19
C GLN A 48 3.60 9.34 -10.50
N VAL A 49 4.46 8.69 -9.71
CA VAL A 49 5.91 8.62 -9.94
C VAL A 49 6.24 7.83 -11.21
N LEU A 50 5.52 6.75 -11.52
CA LEU A 50 5.77 5.98 -12.72
C LEU A 50 5.45 6.78 -14.00
N GLY A 51 4.56 7.78 -13.92
CA GLY A 51 4.29 8.72 -15.00
C GLY A 51 3.69 8.11 -16.26
N SER A 52 3.18 6.88 -16.19
CA SER A 52 2.26 6.36 -17.20
C SER A 52 0.86 6.84 -16.86
N ASP A 53 0.26 7.64 -17.74
CA ASP A 53 -1.16 7.98 -17.68
C ASP A 53 -1.80 7.63 -19.03
N PRO A 54 -2.70 6.63 -19.11
CA PRO A 54 -3.14 5.76 -18.01
C PRO A 54 -2.06 4.76 -17.57
N VAL A 55 -2.03 4.43 -16.27
CA VAL A 55 -1.21 3.33 -15.75
C VAL A 55 -1.78 2.01 -16.29
N PRO A 56 -0.97 1.15 -16.93
CA PRO A 56 -1.45 -0.15 -17.38
C PRO A 56 -1.97 -0.97 -16.20
N ASP A 57 -3.12 -1.65 -16.36
CA ASP A 57 -3.75 -2.44 -15.28
C ASP A 57 -2.78 -3.42 -14.62
N ARG A 58 -1.92 -4.08 -15.41
CA ARG A 58 -0.89 -5.01 -14.89
C ARG A 58 0.11 -4.32 -13.95
N VAL A 59 0.47 -3.07 -14.24
CA VAL A 59 1.36 -2.26 -13.40
C VAL A 59 0.63 -1.83 -12.14
N LEU A 60 -0.63 -1.39 -12.25
CA LEU A 60 -1.46 -1.04 -11.10
C LEU A 60 -1.62 -2.22 -10.14
N VAL A 61 -1.89 -3.41 -10.66
CA VAL A 61 -2.03 -4.65 -9.90
C VAL A 61 -0.74 -5.02 -9.19
N LEU A 62 0.40 -4.94 -9.90
CA LEU A 62 1.71 -5.20 -9.33
C LEU A 62 2.03 -4.22 -8.19
N VAL A 63 1.82 -2.92 -8.43
CA VAL A 63 2.07 -1.87 -7.43
C VAL A 63 1.17 -2.05 -6.21
N ALA A 64 -0.12 -2.33 -6.41
CA ALA A 64 -1.05 -2.57 -5.32
C ALA A 64 -0.72 -3.82 -4.52
N TRP A 65 -0.30 -4.90 -5.18
CA TRP A 65 0.14 -6.12 -4.51
C TRP A 65 1.41 -5.89 -3.67
N CYS A 66 2.41 -5.20 -4.22
CA CYS A 66 3.63 -4.85 -3.49
C CYS A 66 3.32 -3.92 -2.30
N ALA A 67 2.47 -2.91 -2.49
CA ALA A 67 2.06 -1.99 -1.43
C ALA A 67 1.36 -2.74 -0.29
N ARG A 68 0.50 -3.70 -0.62
CA ARG A 68 -0.21 -4.53 0.36
C ARG A 68 0.72 -5.40 1.21
N ILE A 69 1.76 -5.98 0.61
CA ILE A 69 2.76 -6.77 1.34
C ILE A 69 3.61 -5.88 2.24
N ALA A 70 4.07 -4.74 1.72
CA ALA A 70 4.88 -3.80 2.48
C ALA A 70 4.11 -3.22 3.67
N GLU A 71 2.84 -2.86 3.47
CA GLU A 71 1.94 -2.39 4.52
C GLU A 71 1.73 -3.45 5.60
N GLY A 72 1.38 -4.68 5.22
CA GLY A 72 1.17 -5.77 6.19
C GLY A 72 2.43 -6.10 6.99
N SER A 73 3.58 -6.20 6.34
CA SER A 73 4.86 -6.43 7.03
C SER A 73 5.21 -5.30 7.99
N ALA A 74 4.93 -4.06 7.62
CA ALA A 74 5.19 -2.91 8.47
C ALA A 74 4.18 -2.84 9.65
N PHE A 75 2.92 -3.21 9.42
CA PHE A 75 1.88 -3.28 10.44
C PHE A 75 2.16 -4.37 11.49
N ASP A 76 2.67 -5.52 11.06
CA ASP A 76 3.04 -6.63 11.95
C ASP A 76 4.30 -6.34 12.78
N SER A 77 5.28 -5.65 12.19
CA SER A 77 6.58 -5.36 12.82
C SER A 77 6.61 -4.10 13.66
N ALA A 78 5.54 -3.30 13.63
CA ALA A 78 5.44 -2.09 14.42
C ALA A 78 5.18 -2.39 15.90
N ASP A 79 5.90 -1.69 16.78
CA ASP A 79 5.74 -1.80 18.24
C ASP A 79 4.58 -0.96 18.79
N ASP A 80 4.01 -0.06 17.98
CA ASP A 80 3.07 1.01 18.39
C ASP A 80 2.16 1.44 17.23
N GLN A 81 0.95 1.90 17.56
CA GLN A 81 0.02 2.65 16.72
C GLN A 81 0.64 3.86 15.99
N VAL A 82 1.76 4.42 16.50
CA VAL A 82 2.61 5.43 15.81
C VAL A 82 3.04 4.96 14.41
N TRP A 83 3.01 3.66 14.13
CA TRP A 83 3.12 3.15 12.76
C TRP A 83 2.17 3.82 11.79
N THR A 84 0.90 4.03 12.15
CA THR A 84 -0.08 4.66 11.25
C THR A 84 0.37 6.07 10.84
N PHE A 85 0.97 6.81 11.78
CA PHE A 85 1.53 8.14 11.57
C PHE A 85 2.83 8.09 10.75
N CYS A 86 3.76 7.20 11.10
CA CYS A 86 5.02 7.00 10.39
C CYS A 86 4.80 6.51 8.96
N ALA A 87 3.91 5.55 8.73
CA ALA A 87 3.50 5.08 7.42
C ALA A 87 2.98 6.26 6.57
N PHE A 88 2.07 7.07 7.14
CA PHE A 88 1.50 8.23 6.46
C PHE A 88 2.58 9.26 6.05
N HIS A 89 3.48 9.61 6.96
CA HIS A 89 4.50 10.62 6.73
C HIS A 89 5.69 10.12 5.88
N CYS A 90 6.14 8.88 6.08
CA CYS A 90 7.20 8.28 5.27
C CYS A 90 6.75 8.04 3.83
N GLY A 91 5.48 7.68 3.60
CA GLY A 91 4.91 7.62 2.26
C GLY A 91 4.95 8.95 1.53
N TYR A 92 4.68 10.04 2.25
CA TYR A 92 4.80 11.40 1.73
C TYR A 92 6.26 11.79 1.44
N SER A 93 7.20 11.35 2.27
CA SER A 93 8.64 11.61 2.08
C SER A 93 9.21 10.84 0.88
N LEU A 94 8.86 9.56 0.74
CA LEU A 94 9.29 8.71 -0.38
C LEU A 94 8.78 9.26 -1.71
N THR A 95 7.52 9.69 -1.75
CA THR A 95 6.90 10.23 -2.96
C THR A 95 7.46 11.61 -3.32
N ASN A 96 7.76 12.46 -2.34
CA ASN A 96 8.49 13.71 -2.57
C ASN A 96 9.92 13.50 -3.06
N THR A 97 10.61 12.49 -2.53
CA THR A 97 11.99 12.15 -2.94
C THR A 97 12.00 11.63 -4.38
N LEU A 98 11.08 10.72 -4.71
CA LEU A 98 10.91 10.20 -6.06
C LEU A 98 10.49 11.29 -7.05
N ARG A 99 9.68 12.26 -6.62
CA ARG A 99 9.31 13.43 -7.44
C ARG A 99 10.47 14.38 -7.68
N ARG A 100 11.36 14.58 -6.69
CA ARG A 100 12.55 15.44 -6.81
C ARG A 100 13.64 14.85 -7.69
N GLY A 101 13.81 13.52 -7.71
CA GLY A 101 14.80 12.84 -8.56
C GLY A 101 14.45 12.79 -10.05
N ARG A 102 13.32 13.38 -10.46
CA ARG A 102 12.82 13.39 -11.84
C ARG A 102 13.07 14.73 -12.57
N ASN A 103 13.70 15.69 -11.90
CA ASN A 103 14.24 16.93 -12.50
C ASN A 103 15.74 16.79 -12.78
#